data_AF-A0A962T692-F1
#
_entry.id   AF-A0A962T692-F1
#
_cell.length_a   1.000
_cell.length_b   1.000
_cell.length_c   1.000
_cell.angle_alpha   90.00
_cell.angle_beta   90.00
_cell.angle_gamma   90.00
#
_symmetry.space_group_name_H-M   'P 1'
#
loop_
_entity.id
_entity.type
_entity.pdbx_description
1 polymer ?
#
loop_
_entity_poly.entity_id
_entity_poly.type
_entity_poly.pdbx_seq_one_letter_code
_entity_poly.pdbx_strand_id
1 'polypeptide(L)' 'KGYFPVPILKYLDGPVLDIVRDALTNQHARERGLFQPEYVQMLLNAPTEHITPLRGSKLWQVALLELWLQTHHL' A
#
# COMPACT_ATOMS: atom_id res chain seq x y z
N LYS A 1 12.33 -13.87 21.08
CA LYS A 1 11.63 -13.95 19.77
C LYS A 1 10.57 -12.84 19.76
N GLY A 2 10.97 -11.62 19.41
CA GLY A 2 10.10 -10.44 19.46
C GLY A 2 9.21 -10.40 18.22
N TYR A 3 8.02 -10.96 18.33
CA TYR A 3 6.96 -10.68 17.36
C TYR A 3 6.58 -9.21 17.58
N PHE A 4 6.78 -8.37 16.58
CA PHE A 4 6.31 -6.98 16.58
C PHE A 4 4.98 -6.98 15.83
N PRO A 5 3.84 -7.29 16.49
CA PRO A 5 2.57 -7.17 15.82
C PRO A 5 2.35 -5.69 15.57
N VAL A 6 2.36 -5.28 14.31
CA VAL A 6 1.99 -3.92 13.90
C VAL A 6 0.54 -3.99 13.40
N PRO A 7 -0.47 -3.97 14.30
CA PRO A 7 -1.86 -4.19 13.92
C PRO A 7 -2.37 -3.12 12.94
N ILE A 8 -1.79 -1.92 12.98
CA ILE A 8 -2.09 -0.82 12.06
C ILE A 8 -1.78 -1.15 10.59
N LEU A 9 -0.79 -2.01 10.31
CA LEU A 9 -0.47 -2.40 8.93
C LEU A 9 -1.39 -3.48 8.38
N LYS A 10 -2.19 -4.09 9.26
CA LYS A 10 -3.17 -5.11 8.90
C LYS A 10 -4.50 -4.50 8.48
N TYR A 11 -4.86 -3.37 9.10
CA TYR A 11 -6.05 -2.60 8.79
C TYR A 11 -5.61 -1.17 8.50
N LEU A 12 -5.30 -0.91 7.23
CA LEU A 12 -4.98 0.43 6.77
C LEU A 12 -6.24 1.29 6.87
N ASP A 13 -6.27 2.16 7.88
CA ASP A 13 -7.40 3.04 8.15
C ASP A 13 -6.91 4.45 8.51
N GLY A 14 -7.79 5.43 8.36
CA GLY A 14 -7.52 6.84 8.61
C GLY A 14 -6.24 7.36 7.93
N PRO A 15 -5.34 8.06 8.66
CA PRO A 15 -4.23 8.80 8.08
C PRO A 15 -3.22 7.92 7.34
N VAL A 16 -3.10 6.64 7.70
CA VAL A 16 -2.18 5.72 7.01
C VAL A 16 -2.74 5.34 5.63
N LEU A 17 -4.06 5.18 5.50
CA LEU A 17 -4.70 4.90 4.21
C LEU A 17 -4.55 6.09 3.25
N ASP A 18 -4.64 7.32 3.75
CA ASP A 18 -4.40 8.53 2.95
C ASP A 18 -2.97 8.60 2.42
N ILE A 19 -1.97 8.31 3.25
CA ILE A 19 -0.56 8.25 2.80
C ILE A 19 -0.38 7.19 1.72
N VAL A 20 -0.96 6.01 1.92
CA VAL A 20 -0.89 4.91 0.95
C VAL A 20 -1.59 5.27 -0.36
N ARG A 21 -2.75 5.91 -0.28
CA ARG A 21 -3.50 6.39 -1.44
C ARG A 21 -2.69 7.42 -2.21
N ASP A 22 -2.11 8.39 -1.53
CA ASP A 22 -1.29 9.42 -2.17
C ASP A 22 -0.06 8.81 -2.84
N ALA A 23 0.69 7.97 -2.13
CA ALA A 23 1.89 7.31 -2.65
C ALA A 23 1.60 6.51 -3.93
N LEU A 24 0.48 5.79 -4.00
CA LEU A 24 0.10 4.97 -5.14
C LEU A 24 -0.60 5.73 -6.28
N THR A 25 -1.09 6.95 -6.03
CA THR A 25 -1.85 7.73 -7.02
C THR A 25 -1.15 9.00 -7.49
N ASN A 26 0.01 9.33 -6.91
CA ASN A 26 0.80 10.49 -7.32
C ASN A 26 1.36 10.35 -8.74
N GLN A 27 1.92 11.45 -9.25
CA GLN A 27 2.45 11.52 -10.60
C GLN A 27 3.64 10.54 -10.81
N HIS A 28 4.54 10.41 -9.84
CA HIS A 28 5.69 9.50 -9.92
C HIS A 28 5.28 8.04 -10.09
N ALA A 29 4.28 7.58 -9.32
CA ALA A 29 3.75 6.22 -9.40
C ALA A 29 3.09 5.95 -10.76
N ARG A 30 2.38 6.94 -11.31
CA ARG A 30 1.74 6.87 -12.63
C ARG A 30 2.75 6.84 -13.77
N GLU A 31 3.74 7.71 -13.72
CA GLU A 31 4.81 7.80 -14.72
C GLU A 31 5.64 6.51 -14.78
N ARG A 32 5.82 5.86 -13.63
CA ARG A 32 6.53 4.59 -13.53
C ARG A 32 5.79 3.43 -14.18
N GLY A 33 4.45 3.46 -14.20
CA GLY A 33 3.63 2.43 -14.83
C GLY A 33 3.77 1.01 -14.24
N LEU A 34 4.30 0.87 -13.02
CA LEU A 34 4.51 -0.45 -12.39
C LEU A 34 3.22 -1.09 -11.89
N PHE A 35 2.22 -0.29 -11.55
CA PHE A 35 0.95 -0.77 -11.00
C PHE A 35 -0.19 -0.57 -11.99
N GLN A 36 -1.07 -1.57 -12.07
CA GLN A 36 -2.30 -1.46 -12.84
C GLN A 36 -3.28 -0.55 -12.07
N PRO A 37 -3.70 0.60 -12.62
CA PRO A 37 -4.52 1.58 -11.91
C PRO A 37 -5.84 0.99 -11.40
N GLU A 38 -6.48 0.14 -12.21
CA GLU A 38 -7.73 -0.53 -11.87
C GLU A 38 -7.56 -1.48 -10.67
N TYR A 39 -6.44 -2.20 -10.62
CA TYR A 39 -6.13 -3.09 -9.50
C TYR A 39 -5.85 -2.30 -8.22
N VAL A 40 -5.10 -1.19 -8.32
CA VAL A 40 -4.83 -0.30 -7.18
C VAL A 40 -6.13 0.31 -6.65
N GLN A 41 -7.02 0.77 -7.53
CA GLN A 41 -8.32 1.30 -7.13
C GLN A 41 -9.19 0.25 -6.44
N MET A 42 -9.21 -0.99 -6.96
CA MET A 42 -9.89 -2.11 -6.30
C MET A 42 -9.35 -2.31 -4.87
N LEU A 43 -8.02 -2.32 -4.70
CA LEU A 43 -7.39 -2.46 -3.40
C LEU A 43 -7.70 -1.30 -2.43
N LEU A 44 -7.76 -0.06 -2.94
CA LEU A 44 -8.07 1.15 -2.16
C LEU A 44 -9.55 1.25 -1.78
N ASN A 45 -10.46 0.67 -2.58
CA ASN A 45 -11.89 0.65 -2.30
C ASN A 45 -12.24 -0.35 -1.19
N ALA A 46 -11.50 -1.46 -1.10
CA ALA A 46 -11.73 -2.51 -0.11
C ALA A 46 -10.43 -2.91 0.65
N PRO A 47 -9.77 -1.96 1.35
CA PRO A 47 -8.42 -2.13 1.90
C PRO A 47 -8.33 -3.24 2.96
N THR A 48 -9.45 -3.54 3.63
CA THR A 48 -9.56 -4.57 4.68
C THR A 48 -9.95 -5.94 4.14
N GLU A 49 -10.46 -6.04 2.91
CA GLU A 49 -10.87 -7.32 2.29
C GLU A 49 -9.70 -8.02 1.60
N HIS A 50 -8.65 -7.28 1.25
CA HIS A 50 -7.48 -7.80 0.53
C HIS A 50 -6.32 -8.18 1.45
N ILE A 51 -6.59 -9.09 2.38
CA ILE A 51 -5.59 -9.63 3.31
C ILE A 51 -5.02 -10.94 2.77
N THR A 52 -3.69 -11.08 2.81
CA THR A 52 -2.98 -12.30 2.46
C THR A 52 -3.19 -13.40 3.51
N PRO A 53 -2.95 -14.69 3.17
CA PRO A 53 -3.04 -15.80 4.14
C PRO A 53 -2.16 -15.61 5.38
N LEU A 54 -1.06 -14.86 5.23
CA LEU A 54 -0.13 -14.48 6.29
C LEU A 54 -0.58 -13.27 7.11
N ARG A 55 -1.85 -12.84 6.98
CA ARG A 55 -2.45 -11.70 7.70
C ARG A 55 -1.82 -10.34 7.40
N GLY A 56 -1.13 -10.18 6.27
CA GLY A 56 -0.63 -8.89 5.78
C GLY A 56 -1.57 -8.27 4.73
N SER A 57 -1.72 -6.95 4.74
CA SER A 57 -2.50 -6.23 3.72
C SER A 57 -1.75 -6.21 2.38
N LYS A 58 -2.39 -6.66 1.28
CA LYS A 58 -1.81 -6.56 -0.07
C LYS A 58 -1.57 -5.11 -0.47
N LEU A 59 -2.49 -4.23 -0.06
CA LEU A 59 -2.39 -2.80 -0.30
C LEU A 59 -1.14 -2.21 0.38
N TRP A 60 -0.82 -2.66 1.60
CA TRP A 60 0.42 -2.24 2.27
C TRP A 60 1.67 -2.69 1.52
N GLN A 61 1.67 -3.90 0.94
CA GLN A 61 2.84 -4.40 0.21
C GLN A 61 3.16 -3.55 -1.04
N VAL A 62 2.14 -3.21 -1.83
CA VAL A 62 2.34 -2.35 -3.01
C VAL A 62 2.70 -0.92 -2.62
N ALA A 63 2.06 -0.38 -1.56
CA ALA A 63 2.36 0.95 -1.06
C ALA A 63 3.79 1.06 -0.50
N LEU A 64 4.25 0.05 0.23
CA LEU A 64 5.60 0.00 0.77
C LEU A 64 6.66 0.00 -0.34
N LEU A 65 6.42 -0.78 -1.41
CA LEU A 65 7.31 -0.78 -2.56
C LEU A 65 7.36 0.61 -3.22
N GLU A 66 6.20 1.25 -3.43
CA GLU A 66 6.15 2.56 -4.06
C GLU A 66 6.79 3.65 -3.19
N LEU A 67 6.53 3.65 -1.88
CA LEU A 67 7.18 4.53 -0.92
C LEU A 67 8.69 4.36 -0.91
N TRP A 68 9.17 3.11 -1.01
CA TRP A 68 10.61 2.83 -1.12
C TRP A 68 11.20 3.40 -2.41
N LEU A 69 10.53 3.18 -3.54
CA LEU A 69 10.97 3.72 -4.84
C LEU A 69 11.03 5.26 -4.84
N GLN A 70 10.01 5.91 -4.26
CA GLN A 70 9.97 7.37 -4.11
C GLN A 70 11.07 7.88 -3.18
N THR A 71 11.32 7.19 -2.06
CA THR A 71 12.40 7.52 -1.12
C THR A 71 13.78 7.43 -1.78
N HIS A 72 13.94 6.51 -2.72
CA HIS A 72 15.19 6.33 -3.46
C HIS A 72 15.26 7.14 -4.77
N HIS A 73 14.26 8.00 -5.04
CA HIS A 73 14.16 8.83 -6.26
C HIS A 73 14.31 8.04 -7.56
N LEU A 74 13.87 6.78 -7.55
CA LEU A 74 13.89 5.93 -8.73
C LEU A 74 12.76 6.26 -9.67
#